data_AF-A0AA35QTF6-F1
#
_entry.id   AF-A0AA35QTF6-F1
#
_cell.length_a   1.000
_cell.length_b   1.000
_cell.length_c   1.000
_cell.angle_alpha   90.00
_cell.angle_beta   90.00
_cell.angle_gamma   90.00
#
_symmetry.space_group_name_H-M   'P 1'
#
loop_
_entity.id
_entity.type
_entity.pdbx_description
1 polymer ?
#
loop_
_entity_poly.entity_id
_entity_poly.type
_entity_poly.pdbx_seq_one_letter_code
_entity_poly.pdbx_strand_id
1 'polypeptide(L)' 'MGSKHDIADVLVIGAGASGGAFTWSLTQAGVKVVCLEQGGWVPTNAFPVSEPQAQLHWQADFHPNPQFQGIAGGLSGQRE' A
#
# COMPACT_ATOMS: atom_id res chain seq x y z
N MET A 1 14.89 22.38 1.71
CA MET A 1 13.51 22.68 1.26
C MET A 1 13.44 22.31 -0.22
N GLY A 2 12.40 21.58 -0.65
CA GLY A 2 12.24 21.17 -2.05
C GLY A 2 12.05 22.39 -2.96
N SER A 3 12.55 22.33 -4.20
CA SER A 3 12.30 23.38 -5.19
C SER A 3 10.81 23.34 -5.60
N LYS A 4 10.26 24.42 -6.18
CA LYS A 4 8.88 24.42 -6.69
C LYS A 4 8.61 23.27 -7.67
N HIS A 5 9.64 22.82 -8.40
CA HIS A 5 9.56 21.69 -9.31
C HIS A 5 9.43 20.34 -8.60
N ASP A 6 9.69 20.26 -7.30
CA ASP A 6 9.63 19.06 -6.47
C ASP A 6 8.30 18.89 -5.73
N ILE A 7 7.43 19.91 -5.72
CA ILE A 7 6.10 19.83 -5.10
C ILE A 7 5.15 18.98 -5.95
N ALA A 8 4.42 18.06 -5.33
CA ALA A 8 3.39 17.25 -5.98
C ALA A 8 2.10 18.06 -6.16
N ASP A 9 1.35 17.81 -7.23
CA ASP A 9 0.01 18.37 -7.42
C ASP A 9 -1.00 17.67 -6.50
N VAL A 10 -0.80 16.36 -6.27
CA VAL A 10 -1.65 15.51 -5.45
C VAL A 10 -0.81 14.66 -4.51
N LEU A 11 -1.20 14.65 -3.23
CA LEU A 11 -0.66 13.74 -2.21
C LEU A 11 -1.73 12.70 -1.86
N VAL A 12 -1.41 11.43 -2.06
CA VAL A 12 -2.26 10.29 -1.68
C VAL A 12 -1.68 9.65 -0.42
N ILE A 13 -2.52 9.44 0.60
CA ILE A 13 -2.17 8.76 1.84
C ILE A 13 -2.81 7.36 1.83
N GLY A 14 -1.98 6.34 1.77
CA GLY A 14 -2.35 4.93 1.66
C GLY A 14 -2.19 4.38 0.24
N ALA A 15 -1.37 3.34 0.08
CA ALA A 15 -1.16 2.61 -1.18
C ALA A 15 -1.92 1.27 -1.23
N GLY A 16 -3.06 1.20 -0.52
CA GLY A 16 -4.00 0.08 -0.63
C GLY A 16 -4.69 0.01 -2.01
N ALA A 17 -5.60 -0.95 -2.18
CA ALA A 17 -6.25 -1.23 -3.48
C ALA A 17 -6.81 0.03 -4.18
N SER A 18 -7.54 0.88 -3.44
CA SER A 18 -8.11 2.12 -3.99
C SER A 18 -7.06 3.21 -4.22
N GLY A 19 -6.18 3.46 -3.25
CA GLY A 19 -5.14 4.51 -3.33
C GLY A 19 -4.12 4.25 -4.42
N GLY A 20 -3.71 3.00 -4.60
CA GLY A 20 -2.85 2.55 -5.69
C GLY A 20 -3.51 2.72 -7.06
N ALA A 21 -4.77 2.26 -7.21
CA ALA A 21 -5.51 2.42 -8.47
C ALA A 21 -5.75 3.89 -8.84
N PHE A 22 -6.05 4.73 -7.85
CA PHE A 22 -6.22 6.17 -8.04
C PHE A 22 -4.91 6.85 -8.46
N THR A 23 -3.81 6.53 -7.78
CA THR A 23 -2.47 7.04 -8.13
C THR A 23 -2.08 6.63 -9.55
N TRP A 24 -2.32 5.36 -9.93
CA TRP A 24 -2.07 4.88 -11.28
C TRP A 24 -2.88 5.66 -12.33
N SER A 25 -4.18 5.87 -12.09
CA SER A 25 -5.04 6.62 -13.00
C SER A 25 -4.57 8.07 -13.20
N LEU A 26 -4.21 8.77 -12.12
CA LEU A 26 -3.73 10.15 -12.19
C LEU A 26 -2.37 10.27 -12.88
N THR A 27 -1.46 9.34 -12.60
CA THR A 27 -0.13 9.34 -13.25
C THR A 27 -0.24 9.07 -14.75
N GLN A 28 -1.15 8.19 -15.17
CA GLN A 28 -1.48 7.98 -16.59
C GLN A 28 -2.05 9.24 -17.26
N ALA A 29 -2.71 10.12 -16.50
CA ALA A 29 -3.18 11.42 -16.96
C ALA A 29 -2.11 12.53 -16.93
N GLY A 30 -0.87 12.23 -16.54
CA GLY A 30 0.25 13.18 -16.49
C GLY A 30 0.29 14.06 -15.23
N VAL A 31 -0.52 13.75 -14.21
CA VAL A 31 -0.52 14.48 -12.93
C VAL A 31 0.69 14.08 -12.10
N LYS A 32 1.35 15.06 -11.46
CA LYS A 32 2.47 14.77 -10.56
C LYS A 32 1.95 14.34 -9.19
N VAL A 33 1.90 13.04 -8.96
CA VAL A 33 1.37 12.45 -7.73
C VAL A 33 2.49 11.90 -6.85
N VAL A 34 2.38 12.11 -5.54
CA VAL A 34 3.15 11.37 -4.52
C VAL A 34 2.18 10.52 -3.72
N CYS A 35 2.48 9.23 -3.58
CA CYS A 35 1.73 8.29 -2.76
C CYS A 35 2.61 7.85 -1.58
N LEU A 36 2.09 8.02 -0.36
CA LEU A 36 2.75 7.61 0.87
C LEU A 36 2.00 6.44 1.50
N GLU A 37 2.75 5.43 1.93
CA GLU A 37 2.24 4.25 2.62
C GLU A 37 3.07 4.03 3.89
N GLN A 38 2.42 3.70 5.00
CA GLN A 38 3.12 3.45 6.26
C GLN A 38 3.86 2.11 6.25
N GLY A 39 3.39 1.18 5.41
CA GLY A 39 3.97 -0.15 5.25
C GLY A 39 5.21 -0.20 4.36
N GLY A 40 5.81 -1.37 4.34
CA GLY A 40 6.88 -1.69 3.40
C GLY A 40 6.35 -2.09 2.02
N TRP A 41 7.28 -2.42 1.13
CA TRP A 41 6.95 -3.02 -0.16
C TRP A 41 6.38 -4.43 0.04
N VAL A 42 5.19 -4.69 -0.54
CA VAL A 42 4.58 -6.02 -0.56
C VAL A 42 4.87 -6.67 -1.91
N PRO A 43 5.60 -7.80 -1.95
CA PRO A 43 5.90 -8.46 -3.22
C PRO A 43 4.63 -9.09 -3.80
N THR A 44 4.56 -9.18 -5.12
CA THR A 44 3.37 -9.68 -5.83
C THR A 44 3.03 -11.12 -5.48
N ASN A 45 4.01 -11.93 -5.11
CA ASN A 45 3.83 -13.32 -4.66
C ASN A 45 3.36 -13.44 -3.20
N ALA A 46 3.25 -12.35 -2.44
CA ALA A 46 2.63 -12.35 -1.12
C ALA A 46 1.10 -12.37 -1.19
N PHE A 47 0.50 -12.10 -2.35
CA PHE A 47 -0.95 -12.21 -2.53
C PHE A 47 -1.31 -13.65 -2.95
N PRO A 48 -2.02 -14.42 -2.12
CA PRO A 48 -2.34 -15.82 -2.41
C PRO A 48 -3.55 -15.90 -3.35
N VAL A 49 -3.46 -15.33 -4.55
CA VAL A 49 -4.58 -15.22 -5.51
C VAL A 49 -4.92 -16.54 -6.20
N SER A 50 -3.97 -17.47 -6.27
CA SER A 50 -4.09 -18.73 -7.01
C SER A 50 -4.22 -19.97 -6.12
N GLU A 51 -4.17 -19.80 -4.79
CA GLU A 51 -4.24 -20.91 -3.84
C GLU A 51 -5.72 -21.27 -3.54
N PRO A 52 -6.04 -22.55 -3.25
CA PRO A 52 -7.40 -22.96 -2.89
C PRO A 52 -7.96 -22.18 -1.69
N GLN A 53 -7.08 -21.74 -0.78
CA GLN A 53 -7.41 -20.99 0.42
C GLN A 53 -7.38 -19.46 0.23
N ALA A 54 -7.19 -18.96 -1.00
CA ALA A 54 -7.10 -17.53 -1.32
C ALA A 54 -8.13 -16.67 -0.55
N GLN A 55 -9.39 -17.09 -0.60
CA GLN A 55 -10.50 -16.38 0.04
C GLN A 55 -10.34 -16.23 1.56
N LEU A 56 -9.74 -17.22 2.23
CA LEU A 56 -9.48 -17.19 3.67
C LEU A 56 -8.36 -16.20 3.99
N HIS A 57 -7.28 -16.22 3.20
CA HIS A 57 -6.17 -15.29 3.34
C HIS A 57 -6.61 -13.83 3.17
N TRP A 58 -7.49 -13.53 2.21
CA TRP A 58 -8.05 -12.19 2.04
C TRP A 58 -8.82 -11.67 3.26
N GLN A 59 -9.37 -12.56 4.09
CA GLN A 59 -10.11 -12.19 5.30
C GLN A 59 -9.22 -12.08 6.54
N ALA A 60 -8.02 -12.68 6.53
CA ALA A 60 -7.17 -12.83 7.72
C ALA A 60 -5.85 -12.06 7.63
N ASP A 61 -5.21 -12.07 6.46
CA ASP A 61 -3.83 -11.57 6.30
C ASP A 61 -3.79 -10.07 5.94
N PHE A 62 -4.92 -9.52 5.46
CA PHE A 62 -5.05 -8.11 5.10
C PHE A 62 -6.17 -7.47 5.90
N HIS A 63 -5.91 -6.28 6.44
CA HIS A 63 -6.87 -5.58 7.28
C HIS A 63 -7.50 -4.39 6.53
N PRO A 64 -8.84 -4.23 6.56
CA PRO A 64 -9.51 -3.14 5.84
C PRO A 64 -9.29 -1.77 6.50
N ASN A 65 -9.05 -1.73 7.82
CA ASN A 65 -8.61 -0.50 8.47
C ASN A 65 -7.11 -0.32 8.20
N PRO A 66 -6.71 0.73 7.47
CA PRO A 66 -5.33 0.95 7.04
C PRO A 66 -4.37 1.20 8.20
N GLN A 67 -4.87 1.51 9.40
CA GLN A 67 -4.05 1.68 10.61
C GLN A 67 -3.39 0.37 11.07
N PHE A 68 -3.93 -0.78 10.66
CA PHE A 68 -3.43 -2.09 11.04
C PHE A 68 -2.81 -2.78 9.82
N GLN A 69 -1.57 -3.26 9.94
CA GLN A 69 -0.94 -4.13 8.94
C GLN A 69 -0.67 -5.50 9.55
N GLY A 70 -1.33 -6.52 9.00
CA GLY A 70 -1.22 -7.91 9.45
C GLY A 70 -0.21 -8.69 8.61
N ILE A 71 1.09 -8.41 8.70
CA ILE A 71 2.04 -9.41 8.21
C ILE A 71 2.07 -10.56 9.23
N ALA A 72 1.53 -11.72 8.85
CA ALA A 72 1.75 -12.98 9.56
C ALA A 72 3.24 -13.36 9.45
N GLY A 73 4.07 -12.68 10.24
CA GLY A 73 5.53 -12.76 10.19
C GLY A 73 6.27 -11.62 10.92
N GLY A 74 5.57 -10.79 11.71
CA GLY A 74 6.18 -9.61 12.34
C GLY A 74 5.65 -9.29 13.73
N LEU A 75 5.54 -10.29 14.63
CA LEU A 75 5.44 -10.06 16.07
C LEU A 75 6.73 -10.42 16.82
N SER A 76 7.90 -10.35 16.17
CA SER A 76 9.16 -10.48 16.90
C SER A 76 10.19 -9.48 16.40
N GLY A 77 10.35 -8.39 17.17
CA GLY A 77 11.51 -7.52 17.08
C GLY A 77 11.15 -6.10 16.70
N GLN A 78 10.80 -5.29 17.70
CA GLN A 78 11.21 -3.90 17.92
C GLN A 78 10.16 -3.18 18.78
N ARG A 79 10.29 -3.37 20.10
CA ARG A 79 10.10 -2.39 21.17
C ARG A 79 10.28 -3.12 22.50
N GLU A 80 11.36 -2.75 23.20
CA GLU A 80 11.68 -2.97 24.62
C GLU A 80 11.20 -4.27 25.29
#